data_AF-A0A970G5X4-F1
#
_entry.id   AF-A0A970G5X4-F1
#
_cell.length_a   1.000
_cell.length_b   1.000
_cell.length_c   1.000
_cell.angle_alpha   90.00
_cell.angle_beta   90.00
_cell.angle_gamma   90.00
#
_symmetry.space_group_name_H-M   'P 1'
#
loop_
_entity.id
_entity.type
_entity.pdbx_description
1 polymer ?
#
loop_
_entity_poly.entity_id
_entity_poly.type
_entity_poly.pdbx_seq_one_letter_code
_entity_poly.pdbx_strand_id
1 'polypeptide(L)'
;MTKNNSHRSKPLNQARPRIKIPITPMEFILELISLLGLLGAAYVLIKFWPDLPDEIPKHFGFTGEADAWGDPSSLYILLGVNFLMYIMLTIIRRFPHTFNYPVQINENNAFRQYQLAVVYISLLKAQVVWLFAYLQWQMIQVALGNSTGLGAWFIVVVLLAFLLPILIYAGIARRTG
;
A
#
# COMPACT_ATOMS: atom_id res chain seq x y z
N MET A 1 16.88 -51.95 29.31
CA MET A 1 17.42 -50.61 28.98
C MET A 1 17.74 -50.58 27.49
N THR A 2 16.92 -49.92 26.68
CA THR A 2 17.31 -49.32 25.40
C THR A 2 16.19 -48.38 24.96
N LYS A 3 16.35 -47.09 25.27
CA LYS A 3 15.64 -46.02 24.58
C LYS A 3 16.18 -45.98 23.15
N ASN A 4 15.32 -46.03 22.14
CA ASN A 4 15.71 -45.49 20.84
C ASN A 4 14.69 -44.45 20.41
N ASN A 5 15.18 -43.22 20.33
CA ASN A 5 14.44 -42.00 20.12
C ASN A 5 13.88 -41.98 18.70
N SER A 6 12.58 -41.72 18.63
CA SER A 6 11.86 -41.43 17.41
C SER A 6 12.38 -40.12 16.80
N HIS A 7 13.26 -40.23 15.81
CA HIS A 7 13.40 -39.18 14.79
C HIS A 7 12.13 -39.14 13.94
N ARG A 8 11.06 -38.56 14.49
CA ARG A 8 9.91 -38.12 13.68
C ARG A 8 10.37 -36.94 12.84
N SER A 9 10.76 -37.21 11.59
CA SER A 9 10.84 -36.19 10.55
C SER A 9 9.49 -35.46 10.50
N LYS A 10 9.47 -34.17 10.84
CA LYS A 10 8.27 -33.32 10.67
C LYS A 10 7.82 -33.43 9.21
N PRO A 11 6.55 -33.73 8.92
CA PRO A 11 6.09 -33.86 7.55
C PRO A 11 6.22 -32.52 6.83
N LEU A 12 6.75 -32.55 5.61
CA LEU A 12 7.03 -31.42 4.71
C LEU A 12 5.77 -30.67 4.22
N ASN A 13 4.59 -30.93 4.79
CA ASN A 13 3.32 -30.41 4.30
C ASN A 13 2.35 -30.07 5.45
N GLN A 14 2.83 -29.33 6.45
CA GLN A 14 1.94 -28.73 7.45
C GLN A 14 1.41 -27.40 6.90
N ALA A 15 0.09 -27.31 6.72
CA ALA A 15 -0.58 -26.07 6.35
C ALA A 15 -0.23 -24.98 7.38
N ARG A 16 0.07 -23.76 6.90
CA ARG A 16 0.44 -22.65 7.79
C ARG A 16 -0.66 -22.40 8.84
N PRO A 17 -0.30 -22.09 10.10
CA PRO A 17 -1.27 -21.85 11.15
C PRO A 17 -2.28 -20.77 10.74
N ARG A 18 -3.57 -21.00 10.98
CA ARG A 18 -4.64 -20.02 10.76
C ARG A 18 -5.06 -19.42 12.09
N ILE A 19 -4.34 -18.38 12.49
CA ILE A 19 -4.56 -17.66 13.75
C ILE A 19 -5.17 -16.29 13.47
N LYS A 20 -6.04 -15.82 14.37
CA LYS A 20 -6.56 -14.45 14.33
C LYS A 20 -5.53 -13.51 14.94
N ILE A 21 -5.18 -12.47 14.21
CA ILE A 21 -4.25 -11.43 14.67
C ILE A 21 -5.06 -10.26 15.24
N PRO A 22 -4.83 -9.84 16.49
CA PRO A 22 -5.48 -8.67 17.05
C PRO A 22 -4.99 -7.39 16.36
N ILE A 23 -5.89 -6.42 16.19
CA ILE A 23 -5.54 -5.12 15.59
C ILE A 23 -4.59 -4.38 16.53
N THR A 24 -3.45 -3.94 15.99
CA THR A 24 -2.51 -3.11 16.72
C THR A 24 -2.87 -1.62 16.67
N PRO A 25 -2.41 -0.79 17.64
CA PRO A 25 -2.56 0.66 17.56
C PRO A 25 -1.98 1.25 16.26
N MET A 26 -0.86 0.71 15.78
CA MET A 26 -0.24 1.14 14.53
C MET A 26 -1.15 0.87 13.32
N GLU A 27 -1.78 -0.30 13.24
CA GLU A 27 -2.76 -0.59 12.19
C GLU A 27 -3.95 0.36 12.24
N PHE A 28 -4.45 0.67 13.43
CA PHE A 28 -5.56 1.61 13.60
C PHE A 28 -5.20 3.02 13.12
N ILE A 29 -4.01 3.51 13.47
CA ILE A 29 -3.51 4.81 13.00
C ILE A 29 -3.36 4.80 11.47
N LEU A 30 -2.77 3.76 10.89
CA LEU A 30 -2.61 3.63 9.44
C LEU A 30 -3.95 3.52 8.71
N GLU A 31 -4.94 2.86 9.33
CA GLU A 31 -6.31 2.80 8.83
C GLU A 31 -6.93 4.19 8.75
N LEU A 32 -6.82 4.97 9.84
CA LEU A 32 -7.32 6.34 9.88
C LEU A 32 -6.62 7.23 8.86
N ILE A 33 -5.29 7.16 8.75
CA ILE A 33 -4.50 7.90 7.75
C ILE A 33 -4.94 7.54 6.33
N SER A 34 -5.19 6.26 6.06
CA SER A 34 -5.66 5.80 4.75
C SER A 34 -7.06 6.34 4.46
N LEU A 35 -7.98 6.28 5.42
CA LEU A 35 -9.33 6.79 5.26
C LEU A 35 -9.33 8.31 5.01
N LEU A 36 -8.51 9.06 5.75
CA LEU A 36 -8.38 10.51 5.57
C LEU A 36 -7.81 10.86 4.19
N GLY A 37 -6.83 10.11 3.68
CA GLY A 37 -6.29 10.32 2.33
C GLY A 37 -7.35 10.09 1.24
N LEU A 38 -8.17 9.05 1.41
CA LEU A 38 -9.25 8.71 0.47
C LEU A 38 -10.37 9.75 0.49
N LEU A 39 -10.83 10.16 1.68
CA LEU A 39 -11.82 11.22 1.85
C LEU A 39 -11.28 12.57 1.34
N GLY A 40 -10.00 12.85 1.59
CA GLY A 40 -9.31 14.03 1.08
C GLY A 40 -9.28 14.07 -0.45
N ALA A 41 -8.96 12.95 -1.10
CA ALA A 41 -9.01 12.85 -2.56
C ALA A 41 -10.42 13.10 -3.11
N ALA A 42 -11.45 12.51 -2.51
CA ALA A 42 -12.84 12.76 -2.91
C ALA A 42 -13.24 14.23 -2.72
N TYR A 43 -12.89 14.82 -1.58
CA TYR A 43 -13.16 16.23 -1.27
C TYR A 43 -12.48 17.16 -2.27
N VAL A 44 -11.19 16.94 -2.57
CA VAL A 44 -10.43 17.72 -3.54
C VAL A 44 -11.09 17.65 -4.92
N LEU A 45 -11.49 16.45 -5.37
CA LEU A 45 -12.15 16.31 -6.66
C LEU A 45 -13.44 17.12 -6.72
N ILE A 46 -14.32 16.97 -5.72
CA ILE A 46 -15.60 17.69 -5.65
C ILE A 46 -15.38 19.20 -5.62
N LYS A 47 -14.40 19.66 -4.83
CA LYS A 47 -14.11 21.08 -4.63
C LYS A 47 -13.67 21.78 -5.92
N PHE A 48 -12.77 21.16 -6.67
CA PHE A 48 -12.15 21.78 -7.84
C PHE A 48 -12.83 21.41 -9.17
N TRP A 49 -13.75 20.45 -9.17
CA TRP A 49 -14.48 20.04 -10.37
C TRP A 49 -15.06 21.20 -11.20
N PRO A 50 -15.70 22.23 -10.60
CA PRO A 50 -16.29 23.33 -11.36
C PRO A 50 -15.26 24.23 -12.05
N ASP A 51 -14.00 24.21 -11.58
CA ASP A 51 -12.92 25.07 -12.06
C ASP A 51 -12.05 24.36 -13.11
N LEU A 52 -12.29 23.08 -13.38
CA LEU A 52 -11.46 22.30 -14.30
C LEU A 52 -11.69 22.74 -15.76
N PRO A 53 -10.61 22.92 -16.54
CA PRO A 53 -10.71 23.10 -17.98
C PRO A 53 -11.15 21.82 -18.69
N ASP A 54 -11.48 21.93 -19.98
CA ASP A 54 -11.90 20.81 -20.83
C ASP A 54 -10.81 19.72 -20.98
N GLU A 55 -9.53 20.06 -20.72
CA GLU A 55 -8.41 19.13 -20.76
C GLU A 55 -7.52 19.23 -19.51
N ILE A 56 -7.18 18.08 -18.93
CA ILE A 56 -6.27 17.94 -17.81
C ILE A 56 -5.12 16.98 -18.16
N PRO A 57 -3.98 17.00 -17.44
CA PRO A 57 -2.95 15.99 -17.61
C PRO A 57 -3.47 14.59 -17.29
N LYS A 58 -3.11 13.61 -18.13
CA LYS A 58 -3.40 12.19 -17.92
C LYS A 58 -2.14 11.34 -17.79
N HIS A 59 -1.01 11.84 -18.28
CA HIS A 59 0.28 11.18 -18.16
C HIS A 59 1.37 12.22 -17.90
N PHE A 60 2.40 11.78 -17.17
CA PHE A 60 3.58 12.56 -16.86
C PHE A 60 4.82 11.78 -17.30
N GLY A 61 5.74 12.46 -18.00
CA GLY A 61 7.00 11.88 -18.44
C GLY A 61 7.99 11.68 -17.30
N PHE A 62 9.19 11.18 -17.61
CA PHE A 62 10.24 10.91 -16.62
C PHE A 62 10.73 12.16 -15.89
N THR A 63 10.62 13.34 -16.50
CA THR A 63 10.95 14.65 -15.89
C THR A 63 9.88 15.11 -14.90
N GLY A 64 8.73 14.43 -14.85
CA GLY A 64 7.56 14.82 -14.07
C GLY A 64 6.66 15.84 -14.78
N GLU A 65 6.96 16.25 -16.00
CA GLU A 65 6.13 17.16 -16.80
C GLU A 65 4.99 16.40 -17.49
N ALA A 66 3.86 17.07 -17.69
CA ALA A 66 2.72 16.48 -18.39
C ALA A 66 3.03 16.32 -19.89
N ASP A 67 2.94 15.09 -20.40
CA ASP A 67 3.21 14.76 -21.81
C ASP A 67 1.96 14.21 -22.54
N ALA A 68 0.85 14.00 -21.82
CA ALA A 68 -0.45 13.69 -22.41
C ALA A 68 -1.60 14.33 -21.63
N TRP A 69 -2.62 14.80 -22.37
CA TRP A 69 -3.77 15.54 -21.87
C TRP A 69 -5.10 14.91 -22.32
N GLY A 70 -6.19 15.22 -21.62
CA GLY A 70 -7.55 14.92 -22.06
C GLY A 70 -8.60 15.03 -20.96
N ASP A 71 -9.71 14.31 -21.13
CA ASP A 71 -10.94 14.58 -20.38
C ASP A 71 -10.82 14.49 -18.83
N PRO A 72 -11.41 15.45 -18.09
CA PRO A 72 -11.44 15.48 -16.63
C PRO A 72 -12.04 14.25 -15.94
N SER A 73 -12.91 13.49 -16.62
CA SER A 73 -13.49 12.24 -16.10
C SER A 73 -12.45 11.19 -15.72
N SER A 74 -11.23 11.29 -16.25
CA SER A 74 -10.10 10.45 -15.83
C SER A 74 -9.78 10.56 -14.32
N LEU A 75 -10.12 11.67 -13.67
CA LEU A 75 -10.01 11.83 -12.21
C LEU A 75 -10.99 10.93 -11.45
N TYR A 76 -12.20 10.69 -11.96
CA TYR A 76 -13.13 9.73 -11.35
C TYR A 76 -12.61 8.29 -11.45
N ILE A 77 -11.97 7.95 -12.57
CA ILE A 77 -11.33 6.65 -12.74
C ILE A 77 -10.21 6.50 -11.70
N LEU A 78 -9.35 7.52 -11.55
CA LEU A 78 -8.27 7.50 -10.57
C LEU A 78 -8.80 7.36 -9.13
N LEU A 79 -9.84 8.11 -8.76
CA LEU A 79 -10.50 8.00 -7.46
C LEU A 79 -11.12 6.61 -7.26
N GLY A 80 -11.75 6.05 -8.29
CA GLY A 80 -12.32 4.70 -8.28
C GLY A 80 -11.27 3.62 -8.07
N VAL A 81 -10.12 3.71 -8.76
CA VAL A 81 -8.98 2.82 -8.57
C VAL A 81 -8.39 2.99 -7.16
N ASN A 82 -8.34 4.21 -6.63
CA ASN A 82 -7.91 4.45 -5.25
C ASN A 82 -8.82 3.78 -4.22
N PHE A 83 -10.13 3.96 -4.37
CA PHE A 83 -11.13 3.27 -3.56
C PHE A 83 -10.99 1.75 -3.65
N LEU A 84 -10.85 1.21 -4.87
CA LEU A 84 -10.65 -0.22 -5.11
C LEU A 84 -9.40 -0.73 -4.39
N MET A 85 -8.27 -0.04 -4.49
CA MET A 85 -7.02 -0.43 -3.82
C MET A 85 -7.17 -0.40 -2.30
N TYR A 86 -7.84 0.62 -1.76
CA TYR A 86 -8.15 0.69 -0.32
C TYR A 86 -8.95 -0.52 0.16
N ILE A 87 -10.02 -0.90 -0.55
CA ILE A 87 -10.85 -2.06 -0.22
C ILE A 87 -10.07 -3.37 -0.39
N MET A 88 -9.39 -3.54 -1.52
CA MET A 88 -8.61 -4.75 -1.83
C MET A 88 -7.55 -5.02 -0.75
N LEU A 89 -6.76 -4.02 -0.36
CA LEU A 89 -5.74 -4.16 0.68
C LEU A 89 -6.37 -4.39 2.07
N THR A 90 -7.55 -3.82 2.33
CA THR A 90 -8.30 -4.09 3.57
C THR A 90 -8.79 -5.54 3.65
N ILE A 91 -9.18 -6.14 2.52
CA ILE A 91 -9.59 -7.55 2.44
C ILE A 91 -8.38 -8.46 2.57
N ILE A 92 -7.31 -8.23 1.80
CA ILE A 92 -6.09 -9.05 1.81
C ILE A 92 -5.50 -9.16 3.21
N ARG A 93 -5.50 -8.05 3.98
CA ARG A 93 -5.05 -8.01 5.38
C ARG A 93 -5.68 -9.09 6.27
N ARG A 94 -6.90 -9.54 5.96
CA ARG A 94 -7.63 -10.56 6.75
C ARG A 94 -7.08 -11.99 6.57
N PHE A 95 -6.20 -12.21 5.59
CA PHE A 95 -5.70 -13.54 5.23
C PHE A 95 -4.16 -13.64 5.29
N PRO A 96 -3.50 -13.31 6.42
CA PRO A 96 -2.03 -13.24 6.49
C PRO A 96 -1.32 -14.56 6.14
N HIS A 97 -1.95 -15.71 6.42
CA HIS A 97 -1.39 -17.02 6.07
C HIS A 97 -1.13 -17.21 4.56
N THR A 98 -1.74 -16.41 3.69
CA THR A 98 -1.56 -16.44 2.23
C THR A 98 -0.39 -15.60 1.72
N PHE A 99 0.21 -14.77 2.58
CA PHE A 99 1.26 -13.84 2.15
C PHE A 99 2.59 -14.55 1.86
N ASN A 100 3.45 -13.85 1.12
CA ASN A 100 4.84 -14.26 0.96
C ASN A 100 5.66 -13.74 2.13
N TYR A 101 6.37 -14.64 2.81
CA TYR A 101 7.22 -14.35 3.96
C TYR A 101 8.68 -14.60 3.62
N PRO A 102 9.62 -13.77 4.11
CA PRO A 102 11.05 -13.97 3.89
C PRO A 102 11.65 -15.11 4.72
N VAL A 103 10.85 -15.72 5.60
CA VAL A 103 11.20 -16.84 6.48
C VAL A 103 10.11 -17.90 6.44
N GLN A 104 10.45 -19.15 6.76
CA GLN A 104 9.46 -20.22 6.83
C GLN A 104 8.55 -20.04 8.06
N ILE A 105 7.25 -20.10 7.83
CA ILE A 105 6.25 -19.95 8.90
C ILE A 105 6.03 -21.28 9.61
N ASN A 106 6.11 -21.26 10.94
CA ASN A 106 5.82 -22.36 11.85
C ASN A 106 4.98 -21.88 13.04
N GLU A 107 4.56 -22.81 13.90
CA GLU A 107 3.68 -22.50 15.05
C GLU A 107 4.26 -21.47 16.02
N ASN A 108 5.58 -21.44 16.19
CA ASN A 108 6.26 -20.57 17.16
C ASN A 108 6.40 -19.13 16.64
N ASN A 109 6.56 -18.93 15.32
CA ASN A 109 6.80 -17.62 14.72
C ASN A 109 5.56 -17.01 14.03
N ALA A 110 4.52 -17.80 13.74
CA ALA A 110 3.36 -17.38 12.96
C ALA A 110 2.70 -16.09 13.48
N PHE A 111 2.49 -15.98 14.80
CA PHE A 111 1.86 -14.80 15.40
C PHE A 111 2.64 -13.52 15.07
N ARG A 112 3.94 -13.52 15.35
CA ARG A 112 4.79 -12.35 15.17
C ARG A 112 4.96 -11.99 13.70
N GLN A 113 5.17 -12.99 12.83
CA GLN A 113 5.34 -12.77 11.40
C GLN A 113 4.06 -12.24 10.75
N TYR A 114 2.90 -12.80 11.12
CA TYR A 114 1.62 -12.34 10.60
C TYR A 114 1.31 -10.92 11.06
N GLN A 115 1.52 -10.61 12.34
CA GLN A 115 1.35 -9.25 12.86
C GLN A 115 2.23 -8.24 12.12
N LEU A 116 3.51 -8.57 11.92
CA LEU A 116 4.44 -7.71 11.18
C LEU A 116 3.97 -7.48 9.73
N ALA A 117 3.53 -8.53 9.04
CA ALA A 117 3.06 -8.42 7.66
C ALA A 117 1.73 -7.65 7.56
N VAL A 118 0.82 -7.82 8.52
CA VAL A 118 -0.46 -7.11 8.58
C VAL A 118 -0.25 -5.60 8.82
N VAL A 119 0.70 -5.22 9.68
CA VAL A 119 1.12 -3.82 9.85
C VAL A 119 1.71 -3.28 8.55
N TYR A 120 2.59 -4.05 7.89
CA TYR A 120 3.17 -3.66 6.62
C TYR A 120 2.12 -3.47 5.51
N ILE A 121 1.13 -4.36 5.38
CA ILE A 121 0.02 -4.19 4.42
C ILE A 121 -0.79 -2.93 4.74
N SER A 122 -1.00 -2.61 6.01
CA SER A 122 -1.69 -1.37 6.42
C SER A 122 -0.87 -0.12 6.05
N LEU A 123 0.46 -0.19 6.14
CA LEU A 123 1.35 0.88 5.70
C LEU A 123 1.32 1.03 4.18
N LEU A 124 1.45 -0.07 3.44
CA LEU A 124 1.37 -0.08 1.99
C LEU A 124 0.05 0.52 1.49
N LYS A 125 -1.07 0.19 2.16
CA LYS A 125 -2.37 0.81 1.86
C LYS A 125 -2.32 2.32 2.02
N ALA A 126 -1.82 2.83 3.13
CA ALA A 126 -1.69 4.27 3.34
C ALA A 126 -0.83 4.92 2.25
N GLN A 127 0.29 4.31 1.88
CA GLN A 127 1.18 4.81 0.83
C GLN A 127 0.51 4.88 -0.55
N VAL A 128 -0.20 3.81 -0.94
CA VAL A 128 -0.95 3.78 -2.21
C VAL A 128 -2.03 4.84 -2.23
N VAL A 129 -2.81 4.95 -1.14
CA VAL A 129 -3.91 5.91 -1.07
C VAL A 129 -3.41 7.35 -1.19
N TRP A 130 -2.35 7.69 -0.45
CA TRP A 130 -1.77 9.03 -0.49
C TRP A 130 -1.02 9.32 -1.78
N LEU A 131 -0.42 8.32 -2.43
CA LEU A 131 0.16 8.47 -3.77
C LEU A 131 -0.91 8.85 -4.78
N PHE A 132 -2.04 8.14 -4.81
CA PHE A 132 -3.13 8.47 -5.72
C PHE A 132 -3.82 9.79 -5.39
N ALA A 133 -4.00 10.10 -4.11
CA ALA A 133 -4.51 11.42 -3.69
C ALA A 133 -3.58 12.55 -4.15
N TYR A 134 -2.26 12.37 -4.02
CA TYR A 134 -1.27 13.33 -4.49
C TYR A 134 -1.27 13.46 -6.02
N LEU A 135 -1.30 12.35 -6.76
CA LEU A 135 -1.37 12.38 -8.22
C LEU A 135 -2.61 13.11 -8.71
N GLN A 136 -3.78 12.80 -8.13
CA GLN A 136 -5.03 13.49 -8.45
C GLN A 136 -4.93 14.98 -8.17
N TRP A 137 -4.36 15.36 -7.01
CA TRP A 137 -4.13 16.74 -6.66
C TRP A 137 -3.20 17.44 -7.66
N GLN A 138 -2.10 16.82 -8.05
CA GLN A 138 -1.18 17.40 -9.04
C GLN A 138 -1.81 17.55 -10.42
N MET A 139 -2.59 16.58 -10.89
CA MET A 139 -3.33 16.71 -12.15
C MET A 139 -4.24 17.95 -12.13
N ILE A 140 -4.94 18.18 -11.03
CA ILE A 140 -5.79 19.39 -10.83
C ILE A 140 -4.92 20.65 -10.81
N GLN A 141 -3.83 20.67 -10.03
CA GLN A 141 -2.99 21.86 -9.91
C GLN A 141 -2.31 22.24 -11.23
N VAL A 142 -1.88 21.26 -12.01
CA VAL A 142 -1.30 21.50 -13.35
C VAL A 142 -2.38 21.98 -14.32
N ALA A 143 -3.58 21.39 -14.29
CA ALA A 143 -4.70 21.85 -15.10
C ALA A 143 -5.11 23.31 -14.80
N LEU A 144 -5.05 23.72 -13.54
CA LEU A 144 -5.32 25.09 -13.11
C LEU A 144 -4.14 26.06 -13.31
N GLY A 145 -3.03 25.61 -13.90
CA GLY A 145 -1.83 26.43 -14.11
C GLY A 145 -1.05 26.78 -12.83
N ASN A 146 -1.35 26.12 -11.71
CA ASN A 146 -0.69 26.34 -10.42
C ASN A 146 0.56 25.47 -10.21
N SER A 147 0.83 24.54 -11.13
CA SER A 147 2.00 23.65 -11.11
C SER A 147 2.46 23.35 -12.54
N THR A 148 3.75 23.07 -12.72
CA THR A 148 4.31 22.67 -14.01
C THR A 148 4.40 21.14 -14.18
N GLY A 149 4.15 20.37 -13.12
CA GLY A 149 4.21 18.91 -13.14
C GLY A 149 4.34 18.28 -11.75
N LEU A 150 4.75 17.02 -11.68
CA LEU A 150 5.03 16.27 -10.46
C LEU A 150 6.36 16.67 -9.80
N GLY A 151 7.28 17.25 -10.57
CA GLY A 151 8.64 17.61 -10.18
C GLY A 151 9.67 16.50 -10.44
N ALA A 152 10.90 16.89 -10.76
CA ALA A 152 11.97 15.99 -11.23
C ALA A 152 12.36 14.87 -10.25
N TRP A 153 12.16 15.08 -8.94
CA TRP A 153 12.48 14.09 -7.90
C TRP A 153 11.34 13.13 -7.59
N PHE A 154 10.16 13.30 -8.18
CA PHE A 154 8.96 12.53 -7.86
C PHE A 154 9.22 11.02 -7.90
N ILE A 155 9.79 10.51 -8.99
CA ILE A 155 10.07 9.07 -9.15
C ILE A 155 11.00 8.56 -8.06
N VAL A 156 12.09 9.29 -7.78
CA VAL A 156 13.07 8.88 -6.75
C VAL A 156 12.41 8.83 -5.37
N VAL A 157 11.61 9.84 -5.03
CA VAL A 157 10.90 9.90 -3.75
C VAL A 157 9.89 8.77 -3.62
N VAL A 158 9.09 8.50 -4.66
CA VAL A 158 8.13 7.39 -4.66
C VAL A 158 8.85 6.04 -4.54
N LEU A 159 9.93 5.83 -5.30
CA LEU A 159 10.71 4.60 -5.21
C LEU A 159 11.26 4.39 -3.79
N LEU A 160 11.87 5.40 -3.18
CA LEU A 160 12.37 5.30 -1.81
C LEU A 160 11.24 5.10 -0.80
N ALA A 161 10.12 5.80 -0.97
CA ALA A 161 8.96 5.67 -0.10
C ALA A 161 8.44 4.22 -0.09
N PHE A 162 8.39 3.53 -1.23
CA PHE A 162 7.91 2.14 -1.28
C PHE A 162 9.00 1.09 -1.02
N LEU A 163 10.25 1.33 -1.43
CA LEU A 163 11.36 0.38 -1.26
C LEU A 163 11.90 0.33 0.18
N LEU A 164 11.98 1.46 0.88
CA LEU A 164 12.54 1.45 2.24
C LEU A 164 11.68 0.62 3.20
N PRO A 165 10.34 0.76 3.26
CA PRO A 165 9.51 -0.03 4.16
C PRO A 165 9.54 -1.52 3.87
N ILE A 166 9.59 -1.94 2.61
CA ILE A 166 9.68 -3.37 2.26
C ILE A 166 11.02 -3.96 2.69
N LEU A 167 12.13 -3.22 2.52
CA LEU A 167 13.46 -3.65 2.96
C LEU A 167 13.54 -3.73 4.49
N ILE A 168 12.98 -2.74 5.20
CA ILE A 168 12.88 -2.73 6.67
C ILE A 168 12.04 -3.91 7.15
N TYR A 169 10.85 -4.11 6.56
CA TYR A 169 9.99 -5.25 6.84
C TYR A 169 10.74 -6.58 6.67
N ALA A 170 11.39 -6.79 5.52
CA ALA A 170 12.12 -8.02 5.23
C ALA A 170 13.29 -8.23 6.20
N GLY A 171 14.01 -7.16 6.55
CA GLY A 171 15.09 -7.19 7.53
C GLY A 171 14.62 -7.58 8.93
N ILE A 172 13.52 -6.98 9.41
CA ILE A 172 12.93 -7.30 10.72
C ILE A 172 12.36 -8.72 10.74
N ALA A 173 11.65 -9.11 9.68
CA ALA A 173 11.05 -10.44 9.55
C ALA A 173 12.12 -11.54 9.58
N ARG A 174 13.27 -11.35 8.92
CA ARG A 174 14.40 -12.30 8.96
C ARG A 174 15.06 -12.41 10.33
N ARG A 175 15.15 -11.32 11.09
CA ARG A 175 15.71 -11.32 12.45
C ARG A 175 14.79 -11.93 13.49
N THR A 176 13.51 -12.03 13.18
CA THR A 176 12.45 -12.50 14.10
C THR A 176 11.77 -13.79 13.63
N GLY A 177 12.36 -14.43 12.61
CA GLY A 177 11.89 -15.68 11.99
C GLY A 177 12.33 -16.93 12.71
#